data_AF-A0A3D2F4G8-F1
#
_entry.id   AF-A0A3D2F4G8-F1
#
_cell.length_a   1.000
_cell.length_b   1.000
_cell.length_c   1.000
_cell.angle_alpha   90.00
_cell.angle_beta   90.00
_cell.angle_gamma   90.00
#
_symmetry.space_group_name_H-M   'P 1'
#
loop_
_entity.id
_entity.type
_entity.pdbx_description
1 polymer ?
#
loop_
_entity_poly.entity_id
_entity_poly.type
_entity_poly.pdbx_seq_one_letter_code
_entity_poly.pdbx_strand_id
1 'polypeptide(L)'
;MQWYELIPLLSFLWQKGRCRNCGAKIPWQYPLVEFLAGLSFVLVFWRLSQFSFLTFAFPGVVFYYFVAIWWLIVSAMLAISVFDFKYYLIPDFLLYFLVFLALALNIFYFLAPVLESQTGLYFSGYLVYLMGADNWPVRLGVGAVFGAAVIGLAYLMSSGKGMGLGDVILLFALGLIFGWPDIFALVLFSFVIGSLISLGLVYSKKKTMKQIVPFAPFVFLGLMTLFLFGDKIVQAYLNLFPAIFL
;
A
#
# COMPACT_ATOMS: atom_id res chain seq x y z
N MET A 1 -14.05 29.13 13.31
CA MET A 1 -13.76 28.33 12.11
C MET A 1 -15.07 27.77 11.64
N GLN A 2 -15.47 28.07 10.40
CA GLN A 2 -16.74 27.58 9.85
C GLN A 2 -16.53 26.20 9.20
N TRP A 3 -17.55 25.34 9.21
CA TRP A 3 -17.43 23.93 8.81
C TRP A 3 -16.91 23.72 7.38
N TYR A 4 -17.17 24.66 6.48
CA TYR A 4 -16.67 24.65 5.09
C TYR A 4 -15.19 25.02 4.95
N GLU A 5 -14.54 25.57 5.99
CA GLU A 5 -13.08 25.77 6.00
C GLU A 5 -12.32 24.47 6.33
N LEU A 6 -13.03 23.46 6.87
CA LEU A 6 -12.49 22.16 7.26
C LEU A 6 -12.42 21.14 6.12
N ILE A 7 -12.84 21.51 4.90
CA ILE A 7 -12.66 20.70 3.69
C ILE A 7 -11.55 21.35 2.84
N PRO A 8 -10.27 21.01 3.07
CA PRO A 8 -9.14 21.75 2.54
C PRO A 8 -9.13 21.85 1.01
N LEU A 9 -9.60 20.87 0.25
CA LEU A 9 -9.66 20.95 -1.22
C LEU A 9 -10.63 22.02 -1.71
N LEU A 10 -11.86 21.99 -1.20
CA LEU A 10 -12.90 22.95 -1.58
C LEU A 10 -12.57 24.35 -1.05
N SER A 11 -12.06 24.43 0.17
CA SER A 11 -11.65 25.69 0.77
C SER A 11 -10.42 26.28 0.08
N PHE A 12 -9.45 25.46 -0.35
CA PHE A 12 -8.27 25.91 -1.09
C PHE A 12 -8.61 26.46 -2.48
N LEU A 13 -9.48 25.78 -3.23
CA LEU A 13 -9.98 26.24 -4.53
C LEU A 13 -10.78 27.55 -4.39
N TRP A 14 -11.66 27.63 -3.39
CA TRP A 14 -12.48 28.81 -3.13
C TRP A 14 -11.66 30.00 -2.63
N GLN A 15 -10.65 29.76 -1.80
CA GLN A 15 -9.80 30.79 -1.19
C GLN A 15 -8.56 31.13 -2.03
N LYS A 16 -8.44 30.60 -3.27
CA LYS A 16 -7.31 30.80 -4.19
C LYS A 16 -5.94 30.57 -3.52
N GLY A 17 -5.87 29.58 -2.63
CA GLY A 17 -4.65 29.18 -1.93
C GLY A 17 -4.14 30.15 -0.85
N ARG A 18 -4.97 31.06 -0.34
CA ARG A 18 -4.62 31.95 0.78
C ARG A 18 -5.67 31.88 1.88
N CYS A 19 -5.21 31.80 3.13
CA CYS A 19 -6.06 31.88 4.32
C CYS A 19 -6.90 33.16 4.32
N ARG A 20 -8.23 33.03 4.44
CA ARG A 20 -9.16 34.17 4.38
C ARG A 20 -8.97 35.19 5.52
N ASN A 21 -8.59 34.73 6.70
CA ASN A 21 -8.47 35.56 7.90
C ASN A 21 -7.05 36.13 8.12
N CYS A 22 -6.03 35.42 7.61
CA CYS A 22 -4.64 35.67 7.92
C CYS A 22 -3.76 35.96 6.69
N GLY A 23 -4.28 35.77 5.47
CA GLY A 23 -3.58 36.02 4.21
C GLY A 23 -2.41 35.08 3.90
N ALA A 24 -2.03 34.21 4.83
CA ALA A 24 -0.93 33.26 4.68
C ALA A 24 -1.20 32.25 3.55
N LYS A 25 -0.15 31.88 2.81
CA LYS A 25 -0.22 30.87 1.75
C LYS A 25 -0.36 29.48 2.36
N ILE A 26 -1.35 28.71 1.90
CA ILE A 26 -1.52 27.31 2.31
C ILE A 26 -0.56 26.45 1.47
N PRO A 27 0.27 25.57 2.09
CA PRO A 27 1.19 24.72 1.34
C PRO A 27 0.43 23.75 0.43
N TRP A 28 0.92 23.55 -0.80
CA TRP A 28 0.30 22.65 -1.78
C TRP A 28 0.30 21.17 -1.35
N GLN A 29 1.09 20.83 -0.33
CA GLN A 29 1.11 19.50 0.28
C GLN A 29 -0.26 19.09 0.81
N TYR A 30 -1.02 20.01 1.43
CA TYR A 30 -2.31 19.66 2.07
C TYR A 30 -3.39 19.29 1.04
N PRO A 31 -3.67 20.13 0.01
CA PRO A 31 -4.63 19.76 -1.02
C PRO A 31 -4.24 18.49 -1.78
N LEU A 32 -2.94 18.27 -2.02
CA LEU A 32 -2.45 17.10 -2.73
C LEU A 32 -2.68 15.81 -1.92
N VAL A 33 -2.37 15.82 -0.62
CA VAL A 33 -2.56 14.67 0.28
C VAL A 33 -4.04 14.32 0.39
N GLU A 34 -4.91 15.32 0.50
CA GLU A 34 -6.37 15.11 0.55
C GLU A 34 -6.91 14.56 -0.77
N PHE A 35 -6.43 15.07 -1.90
CA PHE A 35 -6.81 14.54 -3.21
C PHE A 35 -6.35 13.09 -3.39
N LEU A 36 -5.12 12.76 -3.01
CA LEU A 36 -4.61 11.39 -3.06
C LEU A 36 -5.37 10.45 -2.12
N ALA A 37 -5.80 10.92 -0.94
CA ALA A 37 -6.63 10.14 -0.04
C ALA A 37 -8.01 9.86 -0.64
N GLY A 38 -8.68 10.89 -1.17
CA GLY A 38 -9.98 10.73 -1.85
C GLY A 38 -9.89 9.81 -3.06
N LEU A 39 -8.86 10.00 -3.90
CA LEU A 39 -8.61 9.16 -5.07
C LEU A 39 -8.34 7.70 -4.67
N SER A 40 -7.51 7.47 -3.65
CA SER A 40 -7.19 6.11 -3.21
C SER A 40 -8.42 5.39 -2.63
N PHE A 41 -9.31 6.10 -1.93
CA PHE A 41 -10.58 5.52 -1.46
C PHE A 41 -11.51 5.12 -2.59
N VAL A 42 -11.67 5.98 -3.60
CA VAL A 42 -12.47 5.67 -4.79
C VAL A 42 -11.88 4.48 -5.54
N LEU A 43 -10.56 4.44 -5.74
CA LEU A 43 -9.88 3.35 -6.43
C LEU A 43 -10.01 2.02 -5.68
N VAL A 44 -9.88 2.02 -4.36
CA VAL A 44 -10.07 0.83 -3.52
C VAL A 44 -11.51 0.32 -3.64
N PHE A 45 -12.51 1.19 -3.49
CA PHE A 45 -13.91 0.79 -3.59
C PHE A 45 -14.24 0.27 -4.99
N TRP A 46 -13.83 1.01 -6.03
CA TRP A 46 -14.03 0.62 -7.41
C TRP A 46 -13.43 -0.75 -7.68
N ARG A 47 -12.17 -0.97 -7.26
CA ARG A 47 -11.49 -2.25 -7.46
C ARG A 47 -12.16 -3.40 -6.73
N LEU A 48 -12.51 -3.21 -5.45
CA LEU A 48 -13.20 -4.22 -4.65
C LEU A 48 -14.61 -4.54 -5.19
N SER A 49 -15.29 -3.55 -5.77
CA SER A 49 -16.63 -3.74 -6.37
C SER A 49 -16.61 -4.56 -7.67
N GLN A 50 -15.47 -4.66 -8.37
CA GLN A 50 -15.36 -5.49 -9.58
C GLN A 50 -15.42 -6.99 -9.30
N PHE A 51 -15.13 -7.40 -8.06
CA PHE A 51 -15.18 -8.81 -7.68
C PHE A 51 -16.62 -9.21 -7.37
N SER A 52 -17.34 -9.63 -8.42
CA SER A 52 -18.76 -10.01 -8.43
C SER A 52 -19.15 -10.98 -7.32
N PHE A 53 -18.25 -11.87 -6.90
CA PHE A 53 -18.46 -12.78 -5.78
C PHE A 53 -18.69 -12.03 -4.45
N LEU A 54 -17.95 -10.95 -4.18
CA LEU A 54 -18.11 -10.14 -2.97
C LEU A 54 -19.48 -9.46 -2.89
N THR A 55 -20.02 -9.06 -4.04
CA THR A 55 -21.30 -8.36 -4.13
C THR A 55 -22.50 -9.31 -4.08
N PHE A 56 -22.33 -10.55 -4.54
CA PHE A 56 -23.41 -11.54 -4.67
C PHE A 56 -23.47 -12.55 -3.50
N ALA A 57 -22.32 -12.99 -2.97
CA ALA A 57 -22.26 -13.96 -1.87
C ALA A 57 -22.52 -13.33 -0.49
N PHE A 58 -22.28 -12.02 -0.35
CA PHE A 58 -22.50 -11.27 0.89
C PHE A 58 -23.32 -9.99 0.60
N PRO A 59 -24.66 -10.08 0.47
CA PRO A 59 -25.48 -8.88 0.46
C PRO A 59 -25.44 -8.23 1.86
N GLY A 60 -24.75 -7.09 1.99
CA GLY A 60 -24.81 -6.25 3.19
C GLY A 60 -23.49 -6.04 3.95
N VAL A 61 -23.62 -5.63 5.22
CA VAL A 61 -22.65 -4.97 6.11
C VAL A 61 -21.20 -5.50 6.06
N VAL A 62 -21.01 -6.80 5.81
CA VAL A 62 -19.69 -7.46 5.73
C VAL A 62 -18.78 -6.87 4.64
N PHE A 63 -19.32 -6.61 3.43
CA PHE A 63 -18.55 -5.98 2.35
C PHE A 63 -18.08 -4.57 2.75
N TYR A 64 -18.94 -3.78 3.40
CA TYR A 64 -18.60 -2.45 3.85
C TYR A 64 -17.52 -2.46 4.95
N TYR A 65 -17.53 -3.43 5.85
CA TYR A 65 -16.44 -3.62 6.83
C TYR A 65 -15.12 -3.96 6.14
N PHE A 66 -15.14 -4.83 5.12
CA PHE A 66 -13.93 -5.17 4.37
C PHE A 66 -13.33 -3.95 3.64
N VAL A 67 -14.18 -3.18 2.95
CA VAL A 67 -13.77 -1.92 2.31
C VAL A 67 -13.22 -0.93 3.34
N ALA A 68 -13.86 -0.81 4.50
CA ALA A 68 -13.42 0.09 5.56
C ALA A 68 -12.03 -0.28 6.08
N ILE A 69 -11.73 -1.57 6.29
CA ILE A 69 -10.38 -2.02 6.68
C ILE A 69 -9.35 -1.62 5.62
N TRP A 70 -9.65 -1.80 4.33
CA TRP A 70 -8.74 -1.39 3.26
C TRP A 70 -8.53 0.13 3.18
N TRP A 71 -9.58 0.94 3.37
CA TRP A 71 -9.44 2.39 3.47
C TRP A 71 -8.58 2.82 4.66
N LEU A 72 -8.69 2.14 5.80
CA LEU A 72 -7.81 2.37 6.97
C LEU A 72 -6.35 2.02 6.67
N ILE A 73 -6.09 0.89 6.00
CA ILE A 73 -4.73 0.49 5.60
C ILE A 73 -4.12 1.52 4.64
N VAL A 74 -4.86 1.91 3.61
CA VAL A 74 -4.40 2.84 2.58
C VAL A 74 -4.19 4.24 3.15
N SER A 75 -5.06 4.71 4.03
CA SER A 75 -4.86 5.99 4.72
C SER A 75 -3.65 5.97 5.67
N ALA A 76 -3.43 4.88 6.40
CA ALA A 76 -2.24 4.70 7.24
C ALA A 76 -0.95 4.71 6.40
N MET A 77 -0.94 4.03 5.25
CA MET A 77 0.19 4.03 4.32
C MET A 77 0.47 5.38 3.69
N LEU A 78 -0.58 6.11 3.31
CA LEU A 78 -0.46 7.46 2.79
C LEU A 78 0.08 8.41 3.88
N ALA A 79 -0.40 8.29 5.12
CA ALA A 79 0.13 9.04 6.25
C ALA A 79 1.62 8.74 6.48
N ILE A 80 2.00 7.46 6.56
CA ILE A 80 3.41 7.05 6.69
C ILE A 80 4.26 7.63 5.56
N SER A 81 3.76 7.59 4.32
CA SER A 81 4.47 8.16 3.16
C SER A 81 4.70 9.66 3.28
N VAL A 82 3.70 10.41 3.74
CA VAL A 82 3.81 11.87 3.93
C VAL A 82 4.75 12.20 5.09
N PHE A 83 4.69 11.45 6.18
CA PHE A 83 5.59 11.60 7.33
C PHE A 83 7.03 11.28 6.95
N ASP A 84 7.27 10.17 6.24
CA ASP A 84 8.59 9.77 5.76
C ASP A 84 9.16 10.82 4.79
N PHE A 85 8.34 11.34 3.87
CA PHE A 85 8.77 12.38 2.94
C PHE A 85 9.16 13.70 3.63
N LYS A 86 8.51 14.05 4.74
CA LYS A 86 8.72 15.33 5.43
C LYS A 86 9.78 15.25 6.53
N TYR A 87 9.81 14.14 7.27
CA TYR A 87 10.60 14.00 8.50
C TYR A 87 11.61 12.85 8.46
N TYR A 88 11.63 12.01 7.40
CA TYR A 88 12.50 10.83 7.29
C TYR A 88 12.37 9.86 8.47
N LEU A 89 11.19 9.84 9.10
CA LEU A 89 10.89 9.06 10.30
C LEU A 89 9.52 8.43 10.14
N ILE A 90 9.43 7.14 10.42
CA ILE A 90 8.17 6.39 10.45
C ILE A 90 7.66 6.38 11.89
N PRO A 91 6.49 6.99 12.18
CA PRO A 91 5.95 6.99 13.53
C PRO A 91 5.53 5.60 13.99
N ASP A 92 6.05 5.16 15.14
CA ASP A 92 5.77 3.83 15.71
C ASP A 92 4.27 3.55 15.89
N PHE A 93 3.48 4.57 16.25
CA PHE A 93 2.03 4.39 16.42
C PHE A 93 1.32 4.00 15.11
N LEU A 94 1.74 4.54 13.96
CA LEU A 94 1.16 4.18 12.66
C LEU A 94 1.57 2.77 12.24
N LEU A 95 2.79 2.39 12.58
CA LEU A 95 3.36 1.09 12.30
C LEU A 95 2.61 -0.02 13.08
N TYR A 96 2.42 0.17 14.39
CA TYR A 96 1.62 -0.75 15.21
C TYR A 96 0.14 -0.77 14.78
N PHE A 97 -0.40 0.38 14.38
CA PHE A 97 -1.74 0.44 13.82
C PHE A 97 -1.87 -0.38 12.53
N LEU A 98 -0.86 -0.37 11.66
CA LEU A 98 -0.84 -1.19 10.45
C LEU A 98 -0.78 -2.70 10.76
N VAL A 99 0.03 -3.10 11.74
CA VAL A 99 0.08 -4.50 12.22
C VAL A 99 -1.28 -4.92 12.78
N PHE A 100 -1.92 -4.05 13.57
CA PHE A 100 -3.27 -4.30 14.08
C PHE A 100 -4.29 -4.49 12.96
N LEU A 101 -4.28 -3.62 11.95
CA LEU A 101 -5.15 -3.76 10.77
C LEU A 101 -4.85 -5.03 9.97
N ALA A 102 -3.58 -5.43 9.87
CA ALA A 102 -3.18 -6.70 9.23
C ALA A 102 -3.81 -7.89 9.96
N LEU A 103 -3.72 -7.93 11.29
CA LEU A 103 -4.34 -8.99 12.09
C LEU A 103 -5.87 -8.98 11.96
N ALA A 104 -6.50 -7.80 11.98
CA ALA A 104 -7.94 -7.66 11.80
C ALA A 104 -8.40 -8.19 10.42
N LEU A 105 -7.66 -7.85 9.36
CA LEU A 105 -7.90 -8.34 8.01
C LEU A 105 -7.77 -9.87 7.92
N ASN A 106 -6.77 -10.43 8.60
CA ASN A 106 -6.53 -11.87 8.65
C ASN A 106 -7.60 -12.65 9.42
N ILE A 107 -8.07 -12.10 10.55
CA ILE A 107 -9.23 -12.65 11.27
C ILE A 107 -10.47 -12.61 10.38
N PHE A 108 -10.65 -11.54 9.60
CA PHE A 108 -11.76 -11.44 8.66
C PHE A 108 -11.70 -12.50 7.57
N TYR A 109 -10.52 -12.76 6.97
CA TYR A 109 -10.34 -13.85 6.01
C TYR A 109 -10.59 -15.23 6.64
N PHE A 110 -10.15 -15.44 7.89
CA PHE A 110 -10.41 -16.68 8.62
C PHE A 110 -11.90 -16.92 8.87
N LEU A 111 -12.66 -15.88 9.21
CA LEU A 111 -14.11 -15.97 9.45
C LEU A 111 -14.93 -16.09 8.15
N ALA A 112 -14.40 -15.61 7.03
CA ALA A 112 -15.05 -15.66 5.73
C ALA A 112 -14.08 -16.23 4.67
N PRO A 113 -13.71 -17.52 4.76
CA PRO A 113 -12.68 -18.15 3.92
C PRO A 113 -13.02 -18.17 2.42
N VAL A 114 -14.31 -18.03 2.08
CA VAL A 114 -14.74 -17.92 0.68
C VAL A 114 -14.23 -16.63 0.02
N LEU A 115 -13.92 -15.58 0.80
CA LEU A 115 -13.28 -14.37 0.31
C LEU A 115 -11.88 -14.64 -0.22
N GLU A 116 -11.09 -15.48 0.45
CA GLU A 116 -9.71 -15.74 0.06
C GLU A 116 -9.62 -16.56 -1.24
N SER A 117 -10.47 -17.59 -1.36
CA SER A 117 -10.43 -18.52 -2.52
C SER A 117 -10.93 -17.92 -3.85
N GLN A 118 -11.75 -16.86 -3.80
CA GLN A 118 -12.40 -16.29 -5.00
C GLN A 118 -12.11 -14.80 -5.23
N THR A 119 -11.48 -14.09 -4.30
CA THR A 119 -11.16 -12.68 -4.55
C THR A 119 -10.08 -12.50 -5.59
N GLY A 120 -9.18 -13.46 -5.82
CA GLY A 120 -8.15 -13.35 -6.88
C GLY A 120 -7.40 -12.01 -6.86
N LEU A 121 -7.38 -11.33 -5.70
CA LEU A 121 -6.96 -9.93 -5.62
C LEU A 121 -5.44 -9.81 -5.82
N TYR A 122 -4.72 -10.92 -5.61
CA TYR A 122 -3.26 -11.01 -5.64
C TYR A 122 -2.74 -12.31 -6.26
N PHE A 123 -1.42 -12.35 -6.49
CA PHE A 123 -0.65 -13.48 -7.02
C PHE A 123 -0.92 -14.76 -6.20
N SER A 124 -1.08 -14.66 -4.87
CA SER A 124 -1.45 -15.80 -4.03
C SER A 124 -2.85 -16.32 -4.34
N GLY A 125 -3.88 -15.48 -4.44
CA GLY A 125 -5.26 -15.92 -4.76
C GLY A 125 -5.34 -16.72 -6.07
N TYR A 126 -4.51 -16.38 -7.06
CA TYR A 126 -4.40 -17.15 -8.31
C TYR A 126 -3.61 -18.47 -8.17
N LEU A 127 -2.49 -18.46 -7.44
CA LEU A 127 -1.72 -19.70 -7.18
C LEU A 127 -2.50 -20.68 -6.30
N VAL A 128 -3.29 -20.18 -5.36
CA VAL A 128 -4.16 -20.91 -4.47
C VAL A 128 -5.34 -21.52 -5.23
N TYR A 129 -5.92 -20.74 -6.15
CA TYR A 129 -6.91 -21.23 -7.10
C TYR A 129 -6.37 -22.39 -7.96
N LEU A 130 -5.09 -22.35 -8.36
CA LEU A 130 -4.45 -23.41 -9.15
C LEU A 130 -3.99 -24.64 -8.34
N MET A 131 -3.48 -24.44 -7.12
CA MET A 131 -2.81 -25.49 -6.34
C MET A 131 -3.71 -26.15 -5.28
N GLY A 132 -4.88 -25.59 -4.97
CA GLY A 132 -5.96 -26.24 -4.20
C GLY A 132 -5.66 -26.58 -2.73
N ALA A 133 -4.48 -26.28 -2.22
CA ALA A 133 -4.10 -26.49 -0.83
C ALA A 133 -3.41 -25.23 -0.30
N ASP A 134 -4.01 -24.61 0.70
CA ASP A 134 -3.55 -23.32 1.18
C ASP A 134 -3.48 -23.28 2.69
N ASN A 135 -2.25 -23.26 3.20
CA ASN A 135 -1.98 -23.01 4.61
C ASN A 135 -1.85 -21.51 4.78
N TRP A 136 -3.00 -20.82 4.85
CA TRP A 136 -3.08 -19.37 5.02
C TRP A 136 -2.10 -18.81 6.08
N PRO A 137 -1.88 -19.43 7.27
CA PRO A 137 -0.95 -18.91 8.26
C PRO A 137 0.51 -19.04 7.83
N VAL A 138 0.85 -20.10 7.09
CA VAL A 138 2.21 -20.33 6.58
C VAL A 138 2.53 -19.29 5.52
N ARG A 139 1.58 -18.98 4.62
CA ARG A 139 1.75 -17.98 3.57
C ARG A 139 2.02 -16.59 4.14
N LEU A 140 1.29 -16.23 5.19
CA LEU A 140 1.48 -14.96 5.90
C LEU A 140 2.77 -14.94 6.71
N GLY A 141 3.10 -16.04 7.41
CA GLY A 141 4.34 -16.17 8.16
C GLY A 141 5.56 -16.04 7.25
N VAL A 142 5.57 -16.75 6.12
CA VAL A 142 6.62 -16.65 5.09
C VAL A 142 6.66 -15.24 4.52
N GLY A 143 5.52 -14.63 4.21
CA GLY A 143 5.44 -13.27 3.69
C GLY A 143 6.00 -12.22 4.66
N ALA A 144 5.64 -12.30 5.94
CA ALA A 144 6.12 -11.41 6.99
C ALA A 144 7.62 -11.54 7.24
N VAL A 145 8.11 -12.79 7.32
CA VAL A 145 9.55 -13.07 7.45
C VAL A 145 10.32 -12.59 6.24
N PHE A 146 9.82 -12.84 5.02
CA PHE A 146 10.46 -12.38 3.80
C PHE A 146 10.52 -10.85 3.72
N GLY A 147 9.40 -10.17 3.96
CA GLY A 147 9.34 -8.71 3.98
C GLY A 147 10.33 -8.09 4.97
N ALA A 148 10.37 -8.63 6.19
CA ALA A 148 11.34 -8.21 7.20
C ALA A 148 12.78 -8.54 6.80
N ALA A 149 13.04 -9.73 6.24
CA ALA A 149 14.38 -10.20 5.91
C ALA A 149 15.02 -9.36 4.79
N VAL A 150 14.28 -9.00 3.74
CA VAL A 150 14.84 -8.26 2.60
C VAL A 150 15.45 -6.93 3.02
N ILE A 151 14.72 -6.14 3.81
CA ILE A 151 15.24 -4.84 4.30
C ILE A 151 16.06 -5.01 5.58
N GLY A 152 15.78 -6.01 6.40
CA GLY A 152 16.58 -6.34 7.58
C GLY A 152 18.02 -6.73 7.22
N LEU A 153 18.21 -7.49 6.14
CA LEU A 153 19.54 -7.79 5.60
C LEU A 153 20.24 -6.52 5.11
N ALA A 154 19.53 -5.64 4.39
CA ALA A 154 20.07 -4.35 3.98
C ALA A 154 20.44 -3.46 5.18
N TYR A 155 19.63 -3.47 6.24
CA TYR A 155 19.89 -2.77 7.49
C TYR A 155 21.18 -3.28 8.17
N LEU A 156 21.33 -4.60 8.30
CA LEU A 156 22.50 -5.24 8.89
C LEU A 156 23.78 -4.95 8.07
N MET A 157 23.71 -5.11 6.75
CA MET A 157 24.83 -4.82 5.84
C MET A 157 25.23 -3.35 5.87
N SER A 158 24.26 -2.44 6.04
CA SER A 158 24.51 -1.00 6.09
C SER A 158 24.89 -0.48 7.49
N SER A 159 25.01 -1.36 8.49
CA SER A 159 25.21 -0.97 9.90
C SER A 159 24.20 0.08 10.37
N GLY A 160 22.95 0.00 9.89
CA GLY A 160 21.88 0.96 10.17
C GLY A 160 22.03 2.36 9.57
N LYS A 161 23.02 2.60 8.69
CA LYS A 161 23.22 3.92 8.04
C LYS A 161 22.36 4.13 6.79
N GLY A 162 21.89 3.05 6.16
CA GLY A 162 21.21 3.08 4.87
C GLY A 162 19.68 3.12 4.95
N MET A 163 19.09 2.26 5.77
CA MET A 163 17.63 2.16 5.96
C MET A 163 17.31 2.05 7.44
N GLY A 164 16.10 2.47 7.85
CA GLY A 164 15.70 2.47 9.25
C GLY A 164 15.08 1.14 9.67
N LEU A 165 15.08 0.84 10.97
CA LEU A 165 14.31 -0.28 11.52
C LEU A 165 12.80 -0.13 11.25
N GLY A 166 12.30 1.11 11.13
CA GLY A 166 10.92 1.38 10.74
C GLY A 166 10.55 0.74 9.39
N ASP A 167 11.46 0.75 8.41
CA ASP A 167 11.22 0.15 7.08
C ASP A 167 11.12 -1.38 7.14
N VAL A 168 11.88 -2.00 8.05
CA VAL A 168 11.84 -3.46 8.29
C VAL A 168 10.48 -3.86 8.84
N ILE A 169 9.99 -3.15 9.85
CA ILE A 169 8.70 -3.46 10.47
C ILE A 169 7.54 -3.07 9.54
N LEU A 170 7.70 -2.04 8.72
CA LEU A 170 6.73 -1.66 7.69
C LEU A 170 6.51 -2.83 6.72
N LEU A 171 7.59 -3.43 6.20
CA LEU A 171 7.48 -4.59 5.32
C LEU A 171 7.09 -5.88 6.01
N PHE A 172 7.41 -6.03 7.30
CA PHE A 172 6.84 -7.10 8.12
C PHE A 172 5.30 -7.00 8.16
N ALA A 173 4.78 -5.81 8.46
CA ALA A 173 3.34 -5.56 8.52
C ALA A 173 2.67 -5.75 7.15
N LEU A 174 3.31 -5.30 6.07
CA LEU A 174 2.83 -5.55 4.70
C LEU A 174 2.91 -7.03 4.32
N GLY A 175 3.93 -7.76 4.80
CA GLY A 175 4.02 -9.20 4.63
C GLY A 175 2.90 -9.96 5.35
N LEU A 176 2.40 -9.43 6.48
CA LEU A 176 1.19 -9.95 7.14
C LEU A 176 -0.12 -9.57 6.42
N ILE A 177 -0.14 -8.51 5.61
CA ILE A 177 -1.32 -8.11 4.83
C ILE A 177 -1.41 -8.89 3.53
N PHE A 178 -0.30 -8.97 2.80
CA PHE A 178 -0.24 -9.52 1.45
C PHE A 178 0.19 -11.00 1.44
N GLY A 179 1.05 -11.43 2.35
CA GLY A 179 1.59 -12.78 2.36
C GLY A 179 2.53 -13.07 1.18
N TRP A 180 2.97 -14.32 1.09
CA TRP A 180 3.76 -14.83 -0.02
C TRP A 180 2.88 -15.27 -1.21
N PRO A 181 3.25 -15.02 -2.47
CA PRO A 181 4.43 -14.30 -2.97
C PRO A 181 4.17 -12.80 -3.21
N ASP A 182 3.02 -12.28 -2.78
CA ASP A 182 2.56 -10.92 -3.06
C ASP A 182 3.49 -9.85 -2.49
N ILE A 183 4.04 -10.08 -1.30
CA ILE A 183 5.04 -9.20 -0.69
C ILE A 183 6.29 -9.03 -1.57
N PHE A 184 6.69 -10.08 -2.30
CA PHE A 184 7.83 -10.00 -3.21
C PHE A 184 7.53 -9.07 -4.38
N ALA A 185 6.34 -9.20 -5.00
CA ALA A 185 5.90 -8.30 -6.05
C ALA A 185 5.78 -6.86 -5.56
N LEU A 186 5.25 -6.64 -4.35
CA LEU A 186 5.16 -5.32 -3.73
C LEU A 186 6.54 -4.68 -3.59
N VAL A 187 7.49 -5.40 -3.01
CA VAL A 187 8.87 -4.93 -2.83
C VAL A 187 9.53 -4.63 -4.18
N LEU A 188 9.35 -5.52 -5.17
CA LEU A 188 9.85 -5.32 -6.53
C LEU A 188 9.29 -4.03 -7.17
N PHE A 189 7.97 -3.84 -7.16
CA PHE A 189 7.35 -2.62 -7.69
C PHE A 189 7.83 -1.36 -6.97
N SER A 190 8.03 -1.44 -5.65
CA SER A 190 8.56 -0.34 -4.85
C SER A 190 9.96 0.06 -5.31
N PHE A 191 10.86 -0.91 -5.53
CA PHE A 191 12.20 -0.65 -6.05
C PHE A 191 12.21 -0.14 -7.50
N VAL A 192 11.37 -0.70 -8.37
CA VAL A 192 11.27 -0.25 -9.77
C VAL A 192 10.77 1.20 -9.83
N ILE A 193 9.66 1.51 -9.15
CA ILE A 193 9.11 2.87 -9.12
C ILE A 193 10.09 3.84 -8.46
N GLY A 194 10.70 3.44 -7.34
CA GLY A 194 11.69 4.26 -6.62
C GLY A 194 12.93 4.54 -7.45
N SER A 195 13.45 3.54 -8.17
CA SER A 195 14.61 3.71 -9.06
C SER A 195 14.29 4.63 -10.24
N LEU A 196 13.14 4.48 -10.90
CA LEU A 196 12.73 5.34 -12.01
C LEU A 196 12.58 6.81 -11.58
N ILE A 197 11.93 7.05 -10.43
CA ILE A 197 11.74 8.41 -9.90
C ILE A 197 13.08 9.02 -9.46
N SER A 198 13.92 8.26 -8.76
CA SER A 198 15.23 8.76 -8.30
C SER A 198 16.18 9.05 -9.46
N LEU A 199 16.26 8.18 -10.47
CA LEU A 199 17.03 8.43 -11.69
C LEU A 199 16.53 9.66 -12.44
N GLY A 200 15.21 9.84 -12.56
CA GLY A 200 14.63 11.03 -13.19
C GLY A 200 14.98 12.34 -12.46
N LEU A 201 15.01 12.31 -11.13
CA LEU A 201 15.40 13.47 -10.30
C LEU A 201 16.88 13.82 -10.42
N VAL A 202 17.75 12.81 -10.49
CA VAL A 202 19.19 12.97 -10.72
C VAL A 202 19.45 13.51 -12.13
N TYR A 203 18.79 12.95 -13.15
CA TYR A 203 18.90 13.43 -14.53
C TYR A 203 18.46 14.89 -14.68
N SER A 204 17.38 15.27 -13.98
CA SER A 204 16.88 16.65 -13.95
C SER A 204 17.79 17.62 -13.16
N LYS A 205 18.93 17.15 -12.60
CA LYS A 205 19.84 17.89 -11.71
C LYS A 205 19.17 18.50 -10.47
N LYS A 206 17.98 18.04 -10.12
CA LYS A 206 17.21 18.54 -8.95
C LYS A 206 17.63 17.87 -7.64
N LYS A 207 18.32 16.72 -7.71
CA LYS A 207 18.91 16.03 -6.57
C LYS A 207 20.30 15.50 -6.89
N THR A 208 21.16 15.44 -5.88
CA THR A 208 22.48 14.82 -5.96
C THR A 208 22.40 13.37 -5.48
N MET A 209 23.28 12.49 -6.01
CA MET A 209 23.35 11.05 -5.68
C MET A 209 23.52 10.72 -4.19
N LYS A 210 23.82 11.72 -3.34
CA LYS A 210 24.06 11.57 -1.90
C LYS A 210 22.85 11.88 -1.03
N GLN A 211 21.73 12.34 -1.60
CA GLN A 211 20.54 12.63 -0.82
C GLN A 211 19.75 11.36 -0.55
N ILE A 212 19.47 11.11 0.74
CA ILE A 212 18.61 10.02 1.20
C ILE A 212 17.23 10.20 0.58
N VAL A 213 16.69 9.14 0.01
CA VAL A 213 15.34 9.14 -0.56
C VAL A 213 14.43 8.31 0.35
N PRO A 214 13.30 8.87 0.81
CA PRO A 214 12.36 8.17 1.68
C PRO A 214 11.79 6.93 0.96
N PHE A 215 11.78 5.79 1.64
CA PHE A 215 11.39 4.51 1.04
C PHE A 215 9.87 4.32 1.06
N ALA A 216 9.20 4.75 2.12
CA ALA A 216 7.77 4.49 2.32
C ALA A 216 6.85 5.06 1.21
N PRO A 217 7.12 6.25 0.60
CA PRO A 217 6.33 6.73 -0.53
C PRO A 217 6.35 5.78 -1.73
N PHE A 218 7.48 5.10 -1.99
CA PHE A 218 7.55 4.13 -3.08
C PHE A 218 6.86 2.82 -2.72
N VAL A 219 6.91 2.42 -1.44
CA VAL A 219 6.15 1.29 -0.92
C VAL A 219 4.65 1.51 -1.10
N PHE A 220 4.14 2.72 -0.80
CA PHE A 220 2.74 3.05 -1.03
C PHE A 220 2.35 2.97 -2.52
N LEU A 221 3.20 3.46 -3.42
CA LEU A 221 2.96 3.34 -4.86
C LEU A 221 3.01 1.88 -5.34
N GLY A 222 3.94 1.08 -4.81
CA GLY A 222 4.02 -0.36 -5.06
C GLY A 222 2.76 -1.09 -4.59
N LEU A 223 2.27 -0.75 -3.40
CA LEU A 223 1.02 -1.27 -2.83
C LEU A 223 -0.18 -0.94 -3.73
N MET A 224 -0.34 0.33 -4.12
CA MET A 224 -1.42 0.75 -5.03
C MET A 224 -1.34 0.03 -6.38
N THR A 225 -0.14 -0.15 -6.92
CA THR A 225 0.07 -0.83 -8.20
C THR A 225 -0.32 -2.31 -8.10
N LEU A 226 0.15 -3.01 -7.06
CA LEU A 226 -0.18 -4.40 -6.81
C LEU A 226 -1.69 -4.59 -6.57
N PHE A 227 -2.30 -3.71 -5.78
CA PHE A 227 -3.72 -3.78 -5.44
C PHE A 227 -4.63 -3.60 -6.67
N LEU A 228 -4.28 -2.69 -7.57
CA LEU A 228 -5.12 -2.35 -8.73
C LEU A 228 -4.88 -3.24 -9.95
N PHE A 229 -3.65 -3.71 -10.15
CA PHE A 229 -3.22 -4.37 -11.38
C PHE A 229 -2.62 -5.76 -11.17
N GLY A 230 -2.47 -6.24 -9.93
CA GLY A 230 -1.79 -7.49 -9.61
C GLY A 230 -2.28 -8.69 -10.41
N ASP A 231 -3.61 -8.91 -10.45
CA ASP A 231 -4.26 -9.96 -11.25
C ASP A 231 -3.94 -9.89 -12.74
N LYS A 232 -4.02 -8.70 -13.35
CA LYS A 232 -3.76 -8.49 -14.77
C LYS A 232 -2.30 -8.74 -15.11
N ILE A 233 -1.39 -8.36 -14.21
CA ILE A 233 0.05 -8.59 -14.37
C ILE A 233 0.34 -10.09 -14.32
N VAL A 234 -0.27 -10.81 -13.37
CA VAL A 234 -0.17 -12.28 -13.26
C VAL A 234 -0.70 -12.95 -14.52
N GLN A 235 -1.91 -12.59 -14.94
CA GLN A 235 -2.54 -13.17 -16.13
C GLN A 235 -1.72 -12.89 -17.39
N ALA A 236 -1.21 -11.67 -17.56
CA ALA A 236 -0.33 -11.33 -18.68
C ALA A 236 0.95 -12.17 -18.66
N TYR A 237 1.57 -12.36 -17.49
CA TYR A 237 2.76 -13.19 -17.34
C TYR A 237 2.49 -14.66 -17.71
N LEU A 238 1.35 -15.23 -17.27
CA LEU A 238 1.01 -16.61 -17.57
C LEU A 238 0.65 -16.82 -19.04
N ASN A 239 -0.03 -15.84 -19.65
CA ASN A 239 -0.33 -15.85 -21.08
C ASN A 239 0.93 -15.75 -21.95
N LEU A 240 2.02 -15.18 -21.43
CA LEU A 240 3.33 -15.13 -22.10
C LEU A 240 4.07 -16.48 -22.03
N PHE A 241 3.83 -17.29 -20.99
CA PHE A 241 4.47 -18.60 -20.79
C PHE A 241 3.46 -19.76 -20.72
N PRO A 242 2.60 -19.96 -21.75
CA PRO A 242 1.57 -20.98 -21.72
C PRO A 242 2.15 -22.41 -21.70
N ALA A 243 3.37 -22.60 -22.23
CA ALA A 243 4.01 -23.91 -22.38
C ALA A 243 4.59 -24.51 -21.08
N ILE A 244 4.62 -23.76 -19.97
CA ILE A 244 5.15 -24.24 -18.68
C ILE A 244 4.05 -24.83 -17.79
N PHE A 245 2.77 -24.62 -18.14
CA PHE A 245 1.60 -24.98 -17.31
C PHE A 245 0.65 -26.01 -17.98
N LEU A 246 1.08 -26.65 -19.08
CA LEU A 246 0.47 -27.86 -19.65
C LEU A 246 1.33 -29.08 -19.30
#